data_AF-A0A1F3T1U7-F1
#
_entry.id   AF-A0A1F3T1U7-F1
#
_cell.length_a   1.000
_cell.length_b   1.000
_cell.length_c   1.000
_cell.angle_alpha   90.00
_cell.angle_beta   90.00
_cell.angle_gamma   90.00
#
_symmetry.space_group_name_H-M   'P 1'
#
loop_
_entity.id
_entity.type
_entity.pdbx_description
1 polymer ?
#
loop_
_entity_poly.entity_id
_entity_poly.type
_entity_poly.pdbx_seq_one_letter_code
_entity_poly.pdbx_strand_id
1 'polypeptide(L)'
;MNKGFELEKKYSAVIHQHGIPILMSSLLLREIGAGQVDLATMDYNKPVISLYEIKSHGHLSYRQKKRLNASAIFIGEILNCTVLKKLLVGKPFCDIKDKKV
;
A
#
# COMPACT_ATOMS: atom_id res chain seq x y z
N MET A 1 -16.11 -0.84 -14.95
CA MET A 1 -14.76 -0.75 -14.33
C MET A 1 -14.90 -0.53 -12.84
N ASN A 2 -14.09 -1.23 -12.03
CA ASN A 2 -14.07 -1.08 -10.57
C ASN A 2 -13.36 0.23 -10.19
N LYS A 3 -14.10 1.20 -9.63
CA LYS A 3 -13.57 2.52 -9.25
C LYS A 3 -12.41 2.45 -8.24
N GLY A 4 -12.40 1.44 -7.36
CA GLY A 4 -11.32 1.21 -6.40
C GLY A 4 -10.02 0.81 -7.11
N PHE A 5 -10.11 -0.14 -8.04
CA PHE A 5 -8.98 -0.60 -8.84
C PHE A 5 -8.34 0.53 -9.66
N GLU A 6 -9.14 1.39 -10.30
CA GLU A 6 -8.60 2.54 -11.05
C GLU A 6 -7.87 3.55 -10.14
N LEU A 7 -8.32 3.70 -8.89
CA LEU A 7 -7.66 4.55 -7.92
C LEU A 7 -6.34 3.93 -7.44
N GLU A 8 -6.34 2.64 -7.12
CA GLU A 8 -5.15 1.87 -6.78
C GLU A 8 -4.10 1.94 -7.89
N LYS A 9 -4.53 1.78 -9.15
CA LYS A 9 -3.67 1.90 -10.33
C LYS A 9 -3.02 3.28 -10.44
N LYS A 10 -3.76 4.36 -10.18
CA LYS A 10 -3.22 5.72 -10.20
C LYS A 10 -2.19 5.95 -9.11
N TYR A 11 -2.46 5.50 -7.90
CA TYR A 11 -1.49 5.60 -6.80
C TYR A 11 -0.26 4.73 -7.04
N SER A 12 -0.44 3.52 -7.57
CA SER A 12 0.66 2.62 -7.96
C SER A 12 1.64 3.31 -8.90
N ALA A 13 1.15 4.02 -9.91
CA ALA A 13 2.00 4.75 -10.86
C ALA A 13 2.88 5.83 -10.21
N VAL A 14 2.44 6.45 -9.10
CA VAL A 14 3.19 7.50 -8.39
C VAL A 14 4.11 6.90 -7.31
N ILE A 15 3.57 5.98 -6.52
CA ILE A 15 4.27 5.41 -5.36
C ILE A 15 5.46 4.56 -5.80
N HIS A 16 5.29 3.76 -6.85
CA HIS A 16 6.33 2.87 -7.37
C HIS A 16 7.49 3.62 -8.05
N GLN A 17 7.37 4.92 -8.31
CA GLN A 17 8.51 5.75 -8.74
C GLN A 17 9.49 6.06 -7.59
N HIS A 18 9.04 5.94 -6.33
CA HIS A 18 9.78 6.41 -5.15
C HIS A 18 10.29 5.28 -4.25
N GLY A 19 10.09 4.02 -4.64
CA GLY A 19 10.54 2.85 -3.88
C GLY A 19 10.42 1.58 -4.71
N ILE A 20 11.02 0.49 -4.22
CA ILE A 20 10.97 -0.82 -4.89
C ILE A 20 9.57 -1.41 -4.66
N PRO A 21 8.78 -1.67 -5.71
CA PRO A 21 7.47 -2.29 -5.55
C PRO A 21 7.58 -3.69 -4.96
N ILE A 22 6.75 -4.01 -3.98
CA ILE A 22 6.71 -5.34 -3.36
C ILE A 22 5.39 -6.02 -3.73
N LEU A 23 5.50 -7.22 -4.29
CA LEU A 23 4.36 -8.11 -4.48
C LEU A 23 4.15 -8.92 -3.20
N MET A 24 2.93 -8.87 -2.66
CA MET A 24 2.54 -9.65 -1.48
C MET A 24 1.41 -10.61 -1.85
N SER A 25 1.52 -11.84 -1.36
CA SER A 25 0.46 -12.83 -1.53
C SER A 25 -0.75 -12.46 -0.67
N SER A 26 -1.82 -11.97 -1.32
CA SER A 26 -3.10 -11.72 -0.65
C SER A 26 -3.72 -12.99 -0.07
N LEU A 27 -3.39 -14.17 -0.63
CA LEU A 27 -3.84 -15.45 -0.11
C LEU A 27 -3.22 -15.72 1.27
N LEU A 28 -1.89 -15.66 1.36
CA LEU A 28 -1.15 -15.88 2.60
C LEU A 28 -1.59 -14.90 3.70
N LEU A 29 -1.72 -13.62 3.38
CA LEU A 29 -2.16 -12.61 4.35
C LEU A 29 -3.59 -12.87 4.87
N ARG A 30 -4.48 -13.42 4.04
CA ARG A 30 -5.84 -13.79 4.46
C ARG A 30 -5.84 -15.01 5.36
N GLU A 31 -5.03 -16.02 5.06
CA GLU A 31 -4.92 -17.26 5.86
C GLU A 31 -4.53 -16.98 7.31
N ILE A 32 -3.63 -16.01 7.53
CA ILE A 32 -3.20 -15.59 8.88
C ILE A 32 -4.07 -14.50 9.51
N GLY A 33 -5.18 -14.11 8.88
CA GLY A 33 -6.08 -13.06 9.38
C GLY A 33 -5.57 -11.61 9.25
N ALA A 34 -4.43 -11.40 8.57
CA ALA A 34 -3.86 -10.09 8.28
C ALA A 34 -4.60 -9.34 7.15
N GLY A 35 -5.36 -10.04 6.32
CA GLY A 35 -6.23 -9.45 5.32
C GLY A 35 -5.52 -9.17 4.00
N GLN A 36 -5.67 -7.95 3.47
CA GLN A 36 -5.07 -7.53 2.20
C GLN A 36 -4.42 -6.16 2.40
N VAL A 37 -3.36 -5.91 1.65
CA VAL A 37 -2.71 -4.61 1.51
C VAL A 37 -2.83 -4.19 0.05
N ASP A 38 -3.18 -2.93 -0.20
CA ASP A 38 -3.44 -2.44 -1.55
C ASP A 38 -2.14 -2.27 -2.33
N LEU A 39 -1.15 -1.59 -1.74
CA LEU A 39 0.20 -1.43 -2.31
C LEU A 39 1.27 -1.55 -1.23
N ALA A 40 2.48 -1.97 -1.63
CA ALA A 40 3.65 -1.91 -0.77
C ALA A 40 4.91 -1.53 -1.54
N THR A 41 5.81 -0.83 -0.84
CA THR A 41 7.13 -0.47 -1.35
C THR A 41 8.21 -0.66 -0.31
N MET A 42 9.39 -1.10 -0.73
CA MET A 42 10.61 -1.02 0.06
C MET A 42 11.34 0.29 -0.24
N ASP A 43 11.93 0.90 0.78
CA ASP A 43 12.88 1.99 0.58
C ASP A 43 14.16 1.48 -0.09
N TYR A 44 14.77 2.28 -0.97
CA TYR A 44 15.99 1.89 -1.69
C TYR A 44 17.23 1.79 -0.78
N ASN A 45 17.25 2.54 0.34
CA ASN A 45 18.45 2.74 1.13
C ASN A 45 18.37 2.12 2.54
N LYS A 46 17.18 1.70 2.97
CA LYS A 46 16.95 1.15 4.31
C LYS A 46 15.95 -0.01 4.28
N PRO A 47 16.04 -0.96 5.22
CA PRO A 47 15.08 -2.06 5.34
C PRO A 47 13.77 -1.55 5.96
N VAL A 48 13.07 -0.68 5.23
CA VAL A 48 11.78 -0.11 5.61
C VAL A 48 10.77 -0.40 4.53
N ILE A 49 9.71 -1.11 4.89
CA ILE A 49 8.57 -1.37 4.01
C ILE A 49 7.45 -0.39 4.37
N SER A 50 6.90 0.27 3.37
CA SER A 50 5.66 1.05 3.49
C SER A 50 4.50 0.23 2.95
N LEU A 51 3.49 -0.03 3.78
CA LEU A 51 2.19 -0.59 3.38
C LEU A 51 1.19 0.55 3.21
N TYR A 52 0.56 0.61 2.04
CA TYR A 52 -0.42 1.64 1.72
C TYR A 52 -1.83 1.03 1.69
N GLU A 53 -2.75 1.66 2.42
CA GLU A 53 -4.19 1.52 2.20
C GLU A 53 -4.68 2.75 1.44
N ILE A 54 -5.47 2.52 0.40
CA ILE A 54 -6.03 3.55 -0.47
C ILE A 54 -7.54 3.67 -0.25
N LYS A 55 -8.00 4.90 -0.07
CA LYS A 55 -9.42 5.23 0.04
C LYS A 55 -9.77 6.39 -0.88
N SER A 56 -10.93 6.31 -1.51
CA SER A 56 -11.47 7.47 -2.23
C SER A 56 -11.82 8.59 -1.26
N HIS A 57 -12.39 8.26 -0.09
CA HIS A 57 -12.77 9.19 0.96
C HIS A 57 -12.74 8.50 2.34
N GLY A 58 -12.63 9.27 3.41
CA GLY A 58 -12.87 8.81 4.78
C GLY A 58 -11.67 8.20 5.50
N HIS A 59 -11.97 7.39 6.53
CA HIS A 59 -10.99 6.81 7.44
C HIS A 59 -11.05 5.27 7.46
N LEU A 60 -10.00 4.66 7.98
CA LEU A 60 -9.97 3.22 8.25
C LEU A 60 -10.93 2.84 9.38
N SER A 61 -11.79 1.85 9.14
CA SER A 61 -12.57 1.21 10.21
C SER A 61 -11.65 0.46 11.18
N TYR A 62 -12.12 0.22 12.41
CA TYR A 62 -11.35 -0.51 13.43
C TYR A 62 -10.84 -1.87 12.92
N ARG A 63 -11.69 -2.64 12.22
CA ARG A 63 -11.34 -3.95 11.66
C ARG A 63 -10.24 -3.84 10.59
N GLN A 64 -10.28 -2.81 9.76
CA GLN A 64 -9.24 -2.59 8.75
C GLN A 64 -7.91 -2.18 9.40
N LYS A 65 -7.94 -1.30 10.41
CA LYS A 65 -6.73 -0.96 11.19
C LYS A 65 -6.12 -2.20 11.82
N LYS A 66 -6.94 -3.06 12.43
CA LYS A 66 -6.49 -4.33 13.03
C LYS A 66 -5.81 -5.24 11.99
N ARG A 67 -6.41 -5.41 10.81
CA ARG A 67 -5.84 -6.19 9.70
C ARG A 67 -4.50 -5.62 9.22
N LEU A 68 -4.46 -4.32 8.92
CA LEU A 68 -3.24 -3.66 8.45
C LEU A 68 -2.11 -3.73 9.51
N ASN A 69 -2.45 -3.66 10.79
CA ASN A 69 -1.50 -3.89 11.88
C ASN A 69 -0.96 -5.32 11.87
N ALA A 70 -1.83 -6.32 11.73
CA ALA A 70 -1.41 -7.71 11.64
C ALA A 70 -0.50 -7.96 10.41
N SER A 71 -0.82 -7.38 9.25
CA SER A 71 0.07 -7.42 8.07
C SER A 71 1.43 -6.82 8.37
N ALA A 72 1.46 -5.64 9.01
CA ALA A 72 2.71 -4.96 9.32
C ALA A 72 3.60 -5.74 10.29
N ILE A 73 3.01 -6.36 11.32
CA ILE A 73 3.73 -7.20 12.28
C ILE A 73 4.31 -8.41 11.57
N PHE A 74 3.47 -9.18 10.86
CA PHE A 74 3.89 -10.39 10.16
C PHE A 74 5.02 -10.14 9.16
N ILE A 75 4.88 -9.09 8.34
CA ILE A 75 5.89 -8.72 7.34
C ILE A 75 7.19 -8.27 8.01
N GLY A 76 7.08 -7.47 9.08
CA GLY A 76 8.23 -6.98 9.83
C GLY A 76 9.03 -8.12 10.46
N GLU A 77 8.34 -9.12 11.03
CA GLU A 77 8.95 -10.29 11.63
C GLU A 77 9.62 -11.20 10.59
N ILE A 78 8.92 -11.54 9.50
CA ILE A 78 9.47 -12.45 8.47
C ILE A 78 10.66 -11.84 7.74
N LEU A 79 10.60 -10.55 7.42
CA LEU A 79 11.63 -9.88 6.65
C LEU A 79 12.66 -9.15 7.51
N ASN A 80 12.53 -9.25 8.85
CA ASN A 80 13.39 -8.57 9.81
C ASN A 80 13.58 -7.07 9.49
N CYS A 81 12.46 -6.36 9.28
CA CYS A 81 12.46 -4.99 8.78
C CYS A 81 11.45 -4.10 9.52
N THR A 82 11.62 -2.79 9.42
CA THR A 82 10.63 -1.84 9.94
C THR A 82 9.48 -1.69 8.95
N VAL A 83 8.23 -1.75 9.43
CA VAL A 83 7.05 -1.58 8.56
C VAL A 83 6.25 -0.34 8.96
N LEU A 84 6.09 0.57 8.00
CA LEU A 84 5.29 1.79 8.12
C LEU A 84 3.94 1.59 7.43
N LYS A 85 2.86 2.04 8.07
CA LYS A 85 1.50 2.00 7.50
C LYS A 85 1.11 3.39 7.06
N LYS A 86 0.60 3.52 5.84
CA LYS A 86 0.22 4.80 5.24
C LYS A 86 -1.21 4.70 4.72
N LEU A 87 -2.04 5.69 5.06
CA LEU A 87 -3.38 5.83 4.49
C LEU A 87 -3.34 6.95 3.46
N LEU A 88 -3.74 6.65 2.23
CA LEU A 88 -3.87 7.62 1.16
C LEU A 88 -5.36 7.83 0.87
N VAL A 89 -5.79 9.09 0.93
CA VAL A 89 -7.20 9.47 0.75
C VAL A 89 -7.31 10.44 -0.40
N GLY A 90 -8.31 10.23 -1.26
CA GLY A 90 -8.59 11.11 -2.39
C GLY A 90 -7.84 10.70 -3.65
N LYS A 91 -7.56 11.66 -4.53
CA LYS A 91 -6.77 11.44 -5.73
C LYS A 91 -5.28 11.74 -5.44
N PRO A 92 -4.34 11.01 -6.03
CA PRO A 92 -2.93 11.39 -5.93
C PRO A 92 -2.71 12.79 -6.51
N PHE A 93 -1.92 13.61 -5.80
CA PHE A 93 -1.39 14.86 -6.32
C PHE A 93 -0.23 14.53 -7.25
N CYS A 94 -0.57 14.20 -8.49
CA CYS A 94 0.41 14.08 -9.57
C CYS A 94 -0.13 14.93 -10.72
N ASP A 95 0.54 16.07 -10.95
CA ASP A 95 0.29 16.93 -12.10
C ASP A 95 0.33 16.06 -13.37
N ILE A 96 -0.82 15.92 -14.02
CA ILE A 96 -0.88 15.40 -15.38
C ILE A 96 -0.31 16.50 -16.27
N LYS A 97 1.01 16.58 -16.38
CA LYS A 97 1.66 17.21 -17.53
C LYS A 97 1.81 16.15 -18.61
N ASP A 98 0.70 15.80 -19.24
CA ASP A 98 0.70 15.28 -20.60
C ASP A 98 1.14 16.42 -21.54
N LYS A 99 2.44 16.78 -21.48
CA LYS A 99 3.06 17.46 -22.61
C LYS A 99 3.37 16.36 -23.62
N LYS A 100 2.45 16.20 -24.57
CA LYS A 100 2.71 15.50 -25.84
C LYS A 100 4.04 16.02 -26.40
N VAL A 101 4.98 15.12 -26.65
CA VAL A 101 6.09 15.29 -27.61
C VAL A 101 5.78 14.35 -28.75
#